data_AF-A0A3M1TQL0-F1
#
_entry.id   AF-A0A3M1TQL0-F1
#
_cell.length_a   1.000
_cell.length_b   1.000
_cell.length_c   1.000
_cell.angle_alpha   90.00
_cell.angle_beta   90.00
_cell.angle_gamma   90.00
#
_symmetry.space_group_name_H-M   'P 1'
#
loop_
_entity.id
_entity.type
_entity.pdbx_description
1 polymer ?
#
loop_
_entity_poly.entity_id
_entity_poly.type
_entity_poly.pdbx_seq_one_letter_code
_entity_poly.pdbx_strand_id
1 'polypeptide(L)' 'MGRPELTNEQWRPIRDLFSRPATRRGKPRHPRRLLDGAFWILRTGAPWRGLPER' A
#
# COMPACT_ATOMS: atom_id res chain seq x y z
N MET A 1 -15.92 -5.27 -5.65
CA MET A 1 -15.12 -4.06 -5.90
C MET A 1 -13.72 -4.31 -5.34
N GLY A 2 -12.72 -4.56 -6.20
CA GLY A 2 -11.36 -4.92 -5.78
C GLY A 2 -10.63 -3.77 -5.08
N ARG A 3 -9.55 -4.08 -4.34
CA ARG A 3 -8.64 -3.04 -3.83
C ARG A 3 -8.09 -2.22 -5.02
N PRO A 4 -7.88 -0.91 -4.87
CA PRO A 4 -7.07 -0.15 -5.81
C PRO A 4 -5.66 -0.76 -5.80
N GLU A 5 -5.25 -1.31 -6.93
CA GLU A 5 -3.87 -1.70 -7.14
C GLU A 5 -3.16 -0.55 -7.85
N LEU A 6 -2.16 0.04 -7.20
CA LEU A 6 -1.21 0.92 -7.89
C LEU A 6 -0.62 0.17 -9.09
N THR A 7 -0.72 0.73 -10.30
CA THR A 7 -0.05 0.13 -11.46
C THR A 7 1.46 0.21 -11.26
N ASN A 8 2.21 -0.66 -11.94
CA ASN A 8 3.67 -0.61 -11.89
C ASN A 8 4.21 0.75 -12.35
N GLU A 9 3.54 1.40 -13.30
CA GLU A 9 3.90 2.71 -13.81
C GLU A 9 3.70 3.82 -12.77
N GLN A 10 2.57 3.81 -12.05
CA GLN A 10 2.31 4.75 -10.96
C GLN A 10 3.23 4.50 -9.76
N TRP A 11 3.61 3.24 -9.53
CA TRP A 11 4.50 2.85 -8.44
C TRP A 11 5.95 3.28 -8.66
N ARG A 12 6.45 3.23 -9.90
CA ARG A 12 7.84 3.58 -10.26
C ARG A 12 8.33 4.93 -9.69
N PRO A 13 7.63 6.07 -9.87
CA PRO A 13 8.12 7.36 -9.40
C PRO A 13 8.09 7.52 -7.89
N ILE A 14 7.16 6.86 -7.19
CA ILE A 14 6.98 7.02 -5.74
C ILE A 14 7.74 5.98 -4.92
N ARG A 15 8.14 4.86 -5.52
CA ARG A 15 8.82 3.75 -4.84
C ARG A 15 10.06 4.22 -4.08
N ASP A 16 10.82 5.13 -4.68
CA ASP A 16 12.11 5.55 -4.15
C ASP A 16 11.98 6.55 -2.99
N LEU A 17 10.77 7.08 -2.74
CA LEU A 17 10.44 7.86 -1.53
C LEU A 17 10.32 6.98 -0.29
N PHE A 18 10.07 5.68 -0.47
CA PHE A 18 10.04 4.74 0.63
C PHE A 18 11.45 4.23 0.88
N SER A 19 12.06 4.69 1.98
CA SER A 19 13.37 4.22 2.43
C SER A 19 13.44 2.69 2.36
N ARG A 20 14.50 2.15 1.75
CA ARG A 20 14.76 0.71 1.75
C ARG A 20 14.69 0.21 3.19
N PRO A 21 13.97 -0.90 3.45
CA PRO A 21 13.70 -1.33 4.81
C PRO A 21 15.02 -1.56 5.55
N ALA A 22 15.23 -0.81 6.64
CA ALA A 22 16.37 -0.98 7.51
C ALA A 22 16.27 -2.35 8.18
N THR A 23 16.99 -3.32 7.66
CA THR A 23 17.08 -4.65 8.25
C THR A 23 17.87 -4.56 9.55
N ARG A 24 17.19 -4.60 10.69
CA ARG A 24 17.76 -5.22 11.91
C ARG A 24 16.73 -5.74 12.91
N ARG A 25 15.53 -5.14 13.02
CA ARG A 25 14.43 -5.65 13.89
C ARG A 25 13.07 -5.21 13.35
N GLY A 26 12.19 -6.16 12.97
CA GLY A 26 10.76 -5.88 12.74
C GLY A 26 10.35 -5.50 11.31
N LYS A 27 10.37 -6.51 10.41
CA LYS A 27 9.65 -6.67 9.13
C LYS A 27 9.49 -5.46 8.18
N PRO A 28 10.01 -5.54 6.93
CA PRO A 28 9.62 -4.62 5.87
C PRO A 28 8.11 -4.65 5.66
N ARG A 29 7.39 -3.59 6.05
CA ARG A 29 6.02 -3.40 5.54
C ARG A 29 6.19 -3.06 4.06
N HIS A 30 5.61 -3.87 3.17
CA HIS A 30 5.61 -3.56 1.75
C HIS A 30 4.84 -2.24 1.55
N PRO A 31 5.51 -1.11 1.23
CA PRO A 31 4.87 0.21 1.20
C PRO A 31 3.73 0.27 0.19
N ARG A 32 3.85 -0.47 -0.91
CA ARG A 32 2.79 -0.64 -1.91
C ARG A 32 1.49 -1.17 -1.31
N ARG A 33 1.54 -2.24 -0.50
CA ARG A 33 0.34 -2.80 0.14
C ARG A 33 -0.32 -1.83 1.12
N LEU A 34 0.47 -0.98 1.77
CA LEU A 34 -0.05 0.06 2.66
C LEU A 34 -0.76 1.15 1.86
N LEU A 35 -0.19 1.56 0.73
CA LEU A 35 -0.78 2.56 -0.16
C LEU A 35 -2.05 2.06 -0.85
N ASP A 36 -2.07 0.82 -1.34
CA ASP A 36 -3.27 0.22 -1.92
C ASP A 36 -4.43 0.23 -0.91
N GLY A 37 -4.13 -0.07 0.36
CA GLY A 37 -5.10 0.02 1.43
C GLY A 37 -5.52 1.44 1.77
N ALA A 38 -4.58 2.40 1.82
CA ALA A 38 -4.89 3.80 2.06
C ALA A 38 -5.77 4.38 0.95
N PHE A 39 -5.49 4.07 -0.32
CA PHE A 39 -6.32 4.48 -1.44
C PHE A 39 -7.72 3.88 -1.39
N TRP A 40 -7.87 2.66 -0.89
CA TRP A 40 -9.18 2.06 -0.71
C TRP A 40 -10.00 2.82 0.32
N ILE A 41 -9.40 3.20 1.45
CA ILE A 41 -10.06 4.00 2.49
C ILE A 41 -10.40 5.39 1.96
N LEU A 42 -9.46 6.06 1.28
CA LEU A 42 -9.69 7.39 0.70
C LEU A 42 -10.81 7.36 -0.36
N ARG A 43 -10.96 6.25 -1.10
CA ARG A 43 -12.01 6.08 -2.11
C ARG A 43 -13.37 5.74 -1.49
N THR A 44 -13.41 4.88 -0.48
CA THR A 44 -14.65 4.26 0.01
C THR A 44 -15.11 4.76 1.37
N GLY A 45 -14.24 5.42 2.13
CA GLY A 45 -14.48 5.81 3.53
C GLY A 45 -14.53 4.64 4.52
N ALA A 46 -14.36 3.40 4.06
CA ALA A 46 -14.51 2.22 4.88
C ALA A 46 -13.25 1.94 5.74
N PRO A 47 -13.40 1.28 6.90
CA PRO A 47 -12.28 1.06 7.83
C PRO A 47 -11.31 -0.01 7.32
N TRP A 48 -10.04 0.03 7.77
CA TRP A 48 -9.00 -0.96 7.41
C TRP A 48 -9.45 -2.43 7.52
N ARG A 49 -10.36 -2.76 8.45
CA ARG A 49 -10.89 -4.12 8.63
C ARG A 49 -11.82 -4.58 7.50
N GLY A 50 -12.36 -3.66 6.71
CA GLY A 50 -13.20 -3.95 5.55
C GLY A 50 -12.42 -4.07 4.24
N LEU A 51 -11.08 -3.99 4.29
CA LEU A 51 -10.26 -4.12 3.11
C LEU A 51 -10.46 -5.50 2.46
N PRO A 52 -10.77 -5.58 1.15
CA PRO A 52 -10.98 -6.85 0.46
C PRO A 52 -9.82 -7.81 0.69
N GLU A 53 -10.10 -9.03 1.13
CA GLU A 53 -9.11 -10.11 1.20
C GLU A 53 -8.95 -10.71 -0.20
N ARG A 54 -8.16 -10.02 -1.03
CA ARG A 54 -7.82 -10.38 -2.43
C ARG A 54 -8.99 -10.92 -3.26
#